data_AF-A0A6I9Y697-F1
#
_entry.id   AF-A0A6I9Y697-F1
#
_cell.length_a   1.000
_cell.length_b   1.000
_cell.length_c   1.000
_cell.angle_alpha   90.00
_cell.angle_beta   90.00
_cell.angle_gamma   90.00
#
_symmetry.space_group_name_H-M   'P 1'
#
loop_
_entity.id
_entity.type
_entity.pdbx_description
1 polymer ?
#
loop_
_entity_poly.entity_id
_entity_poly.type
_entity_poly.pdbx_seq_one_letter_code
_entity_poly.pdbx_strand_id
1 'polypeptide(L)'
;MDLLKGRNEEMKPDPFLRKSPSLESLSKPPTLAFAGRMFTSTPSGLKPPSKLSVERKDPLAALAREYGGSKRNALLKWCQKKTEGYPNIDITNFSSSWSDGLAFCALLHTYLPAHIPYQELNSQDKKKNLLLAFQAAESV
;
A
#
# COMPACT_ATOMS: atom_id res chain seq x y z
N MET A 1 24.44 -27.31 -65.71
CA MET A 1 24.47 -28.05 -64.44
C MET A 1 24.29 -27.01 -63.35
N ASP A 2 23.23 -26.82 -62.60
CA ASP A 2 21.93 -27.43 -62.33
C ASP A 2 21.34 -26.43 -61.29
N LEU A 3 20.07 -26.25 -60.97
CA LEU A 3 18.78 -26.74 -61.41
C LEU A 3 17.82 -26.04 -60.42
N LEU A 4 16.68 -25.56 -60.90
CA LEU A 4 15.60 -25.06 -60.06
C LEU A 4 15.24 -26.05 -58.95
N LYS A 5 15.01 -25.51 -57.74
CA LYS A 5 14.05 -26.08 -56.77
C LYS A 5 13.35 -24.89 -56.15
N GLY A 6 12.12 -24.54 -56.53
CA GLY A 6 10.91 -25.37 -56.40
C GLY A 6 10.29 -25.05 -55.04
N ARG A 7 9.44 -24.02 -54.95
CA ARG A 7 7.96 -24.09 -54.93
C ARG A 7 7.38 -24.68 -53.62
N ASN A 8 6.68 -23.80 -52.91
CA ASN A 8 5.42 -23.98 -52.15
C ASN A 8 5.26 -25.14 -51.18
N GLU A 9 5.04 -24.81 -49.90
CA GLU A 9 4.11 -25.45 -48.95
C GLU A 9 3.65 -24.31 -48.00
N GLU A 10 2.68 -23.51 -48.40
CA GLU A 10 1.26 -23.61 -48.01
C GLU A 10 1.02 -23.42 -46.50
N MET A 11 0.59 -22.19 -46.18
CA MET A 11 0.14 -21.73 -44.88
C MET A 11 -1.16 -22.46 -44.51
N LYS A 12 -1.10 -23.30 -43.48
CA LYS A 12 -2.26 -24.02 -42.96
C LYS A 12 -3.21 -23.02 -42.27
N PRO A 13 -4.48 -22.88 -42.69
CA PRO A 13 -5.44 -22.05 -41.96
C PRO A 13 -5.94 -22.79 -40.71
N ASP A 14 -5.87 -22.12 -39.56
CA ASP A 14 -6.43 -22.59 -38.29
C ASP A 14 -7.96 -22.79 -38.38
N PRO A 15 -8.52 -23.96 -38.01
CA PRO A 15 -9.92 -24.28 -38.22
C PRO A 15 -10.88 -23.82 -37.10
N PHE A 16 -10.54 -22.77 -36.34
CA PHE A 16 -11.42 -22.30 -35.25
C PHE A 16 -11.89 -20.86 -35.43
N LEU A 17 -12.40 -20.56 -36.63
CA LEU A 17 -13.27 -19.42 -36.85
C LEU A 17 -14.69 -19.74 -36.32
N ARG A 18 -14.91 -19.56 -35.01
CA ARG A 18 -16.28 -19.53 -34.47
C ARG A 18 -16.81 -18.10 -34.61
N LYS A 19 -17.69 -17.92 -35.60
CA LYS A 19 -18.54 -16.73 -35.77
C LYS A 19 -19.28 -16.41 -34.47
N SER A 20 -19.18 -15.16 -34.01
CA SER A 20 -20.12 -14.59 -33.04
C SER A 20 -21.14 -13.73 -33.80
N PRO A 21 -22.45 -13.94 -33.60
CA PRO A 21 -23.50 -13.19 -34.28
C PRO A 21 -23.71 -11.79 -33.69
N SER A 22 -24.36 -10.97 -34.51
CA SER A 22 -24.66 -9.53 -34.42
C SER A 22 -25.11 -9.00 -33.06
N LEU A 23 -24.69 -7.77 -32.75
CA LEU A 23 -25.31 -6.89 -31.76
C LEU A 23 -26.52 -6.21 -32.39
N GLU A 24 -27.72 -6.71 -32.11
CA GLU A 24 -28.98 -5.98 -32.34
C GLU A 24 -30.11 -6.73 -31.62
N SER A 25 -30.58 -6.23 -30.47
CA SER A 25 -31.99 -5.85 -30.32
C SER A 25 -32.31 -5.29 -28.94
N LEU A 26 -32.76 -4.05 -28.99
CA LEU A 26 -33.50 -3.27 -28.01
C LEU A 26 -34.90 -3.89 -27.75
N SER A 27 -35.33 -4.07 -26.50
CA SER A 27 -36.69 -3.69 -26.01
C SER A 27 -37.05 -4.19 -24.60
N LYS A 28 -37.13 -3.24 -23.65
CA LYS A 28 -38.12 -3.00 -22.57
C LYS A 28 -38.68 -4.16 -21.71
N PRO A 29 -38.97 -3.83 -20.44
CA PRO A 29 -40.37 -3.98 -19.98
C PRO A 29 -40.92 -2.72 -19.28
N PRO A 30 -42.18 -2.35 -19.53
CA PRO A 30 -43.00 -1.60 -18.58
C PRO A 30 -44.02 -2.53 -17.92
N THR A 31 -44.19 -2.47 -16.60
CA THR A 31 -45.51 -2.31 -15.96
C THR A 31 -45.39 -2.14 -14.45
N LEU A 32 -46.08 -1.11 -13.97
CA LEU A 32 -46.36 -0.77 -12.58
C LEU A 32 -47.24 -1.84 -11.92
N ALA A 33 -46.95 -2.18 -10.66
CA ALA A 33 -47.94 -2.73 -9.75
C ALA A 33 -47.83 -2.01 -8.41
N PHE A 34 -48.77 -1.10 -8.19
CA PHE A 34 -49.07 -0.43 -6.93
C PHE A 34 -50.25 -1.15 -6.27
N ALA A 35 -50.03 -1.71 -5.09
CA ALA A 35 -50.99 -1.96 -4.01
C ALA A 35 -50.12 -2.42 -2.83
N GLY A 36 -49.96 -1.74 -1.70
CA GLY A 36 -50.93 -0.95 -0.94
C GLY A 36 -51.18 -1.68 0.38
N ARG A 37 -50.47 -1.29 1.46
CA ARG A 37 -50.92 -1.38 2.87
C ARG A 37 -49.87 -0.80 3.84
N MET A 38 -50.06 0.47 4.16
CA MET A 38 -50.11 1.09 5.49
C MET A 38 -49.38 0.43 6.70
N PHE A 39 -48.48 1.25 7.26
CA PHE A 39 -48.02 1.39 8.65
C PHE A 39 -48.29 0.28 9.70
N THR A 40 -47.23 -0.17 10.37
CA THR A 40 -47.20 -0.27 11.84
C THR A 40 -45.81 0.08 12.35
N SER A 41 -45.79 0.77 13.49
CA SER A 41 -44.67 1.43 14.14
C SER A 41 -44.04 0.57 15.24
N THR A 42 -42.70 0.59 15.31
CA THR A 42 -41.81 0.47 16.51
C THR A 42 -41.78 -0.86 17.30
N PRO A 43 -40.76 -1.10 18.16
CA PRO A 43 -39.30 -0.94 17.99
C PRO A 43 -38.56 -2.24 18.47
N SER A 44 -37.23 -2.17 18.64
CA SER A 44 -36.39 -3.12 19.41
C SER A 44 -35.59 -4.14 18.62
N GLY A 45 -34.52 -3.64 17.99
CA GLY A 45 -33.33 -4.42 17.66
C GLY A 45 -32.09 -3.65 18.08
N LEU A 46 -32.07 -3.11 19.31
CA LEU A 46 -30.88 -2.54 19.92
C LEU A 46 -29.87 -3.68 20.10
N LYS A 47 -29.02 -3.90 19.10
CA LYS A 47 -27.71 -4.50 19.36
C LYS A 47 -27.05 -3.59 20.40
N PRO A 48 -26.70 -4.09 21.59
CA PRO A 48 -25.99 -3.28 22.56
C PRO A 48 -24.72 -2.75 21.87
N PRO A 49 -24.40 -1.45 21.95
CA PRO A 49 -23.05 -1.02 21.64
C PRO A 49 -22.18 -1.77 22.65
N SER A 50 -21.34 -2.68 22.18
CA SER A 50 -20.28 -3.26 22.97
C SER A 50 -19.42 -2.11 23.48
N LYS A 51 -19.72 -1.67 24.71
CA LYS A 51 -18.89 -0.77 25.47
C LYS A 51 -17.48 -1.36 25.48
N LEU A 52 -16.50 -0.53 25.15
CA LEU A 52 -15.07 -0.83 25.18
C LEU A 52 -14.58 -1.85 24.13
N SER A 53 -15.06 -1.76 22.89
CA SER A 53 -14.05 -1.91 21.83
C SER A 53 -13.25 -0.61 21.86
N VAL A 54 -12.07 -0.63 22.49
CA VAL A 54 -10.99 0.22 21.98
C VAL A 54 -10.96 -0.17 20.51
N GLU A 55 -11.54 0.66 19.65
CA GLU A 55 -11.36 0.53 18.22
C GLU A 55 -9.86 0.69 18.07
N ARG A 56 -9.15 -0.46 18.08
CA ARG A 56 -7.73 -0.58 17.87
C ARG A 56 -7.56 -0.17 16.42
N LYS A 57 -7.58 1.14 16.21
CA LYS A 57 -7.40 1.78 14.93
C LYS A 57 -6.05 1.28 14.46
N ASP A 58 -6.07 0.43 13.43
CA ASP A 58 -4.86 -0.09 12.83
C ASP A 58 -3.99 1.12 12.46
N PRO A 59 -2.83 1.33 13.13
CA PRO A 59 -2.04 2.53 12.95
C PRO A 59 -1.55 2.65 11.50
N LEU A 60 -1.32 1.52 10.83
CA LEU A 60 -0.95 1.51 9.41
C LEU A 60 -2.12 1.91 8.50
N ALA A 61 -3.36 1.57 8.88
CA ALA A 61 -4.54 2.04 8.15
C ALA A 61 -4.73 3.56 8.32
N ALA A 62 -4.44 4.10 9.50
CA ALA A 62 -4.44 5.55 9.70
C ALA A 62 -3.38 6.26 8.84
N LEU A 63 -2.15 5.74 8.82
CA LEU A 63 -1.08 6.27 7.97
C LEU A 63 -1.44 6.19 6.47
N ALA A 64 -2.01 5.07 6.02
CA ALA A 64 -2.44 4.92 4.64
C ALA A 64 -3.50 5.95 4.22
N ARG A 65 -4.36 6.38 5.14
CA ARG A 65 -5.34 7.46 4.91
C ARG A 65 -4.71 8.84 4.87
N GLU A 66 -3.66 9.08 5.65
CA GLU A 66 -2.97 10.38 5.74
C GLU A 66 -2.00 10.60 4.56
N TYR A 67 -1.13 9.62 4.28
CA TYR A 67 -0.08 9.74 3.27
C TYR A 67 -0.45 9.13 1.90
N GLY A 68 -1.55 8.37 1.83
CA GLY A 68 -2.05 7.71 0.64
C GLY A 68 -1.24 6.48 0.21
N GLY A 69 -1.85 5.64 -0.64
CA GLY A 69 -1.21 4.45 -1.22
C GLY A 69 -1.24 3.21 -0.33
N SER A 70 -0.30 2.29 -0.55
CA SER A 70 -0.18 1.06 0.26
C SER A 70 0.32 1.39 1.67
N LYS A 71 -0.02 0.53 2.66
CA LYS A 71 0.47 0.67 4.05
C LYS A 71 2.00 0.84 4.12
N ARG A 72 2.74 0.11 3.28
CA ARG A 72 4.20 0.20 3.17
C ARG A 72 4.64 1.57 2.67
N ASN A 73 4.03 2.08 1.60
CA ASN A 73 4.41 3.38 1.03
C ASN A 73 4.03 4.53 1.96
N ALA A 74 2.90 4.41 2.65
CA ALA A 74 2.49 5.38 3.66
C ALA A 74 3.47 5.41 4.84
N LEU A 75 3.93 4.26 5.33
CA LEU A 75 4.97 4.19 6.36
C LEU A 75 6.30 4.80 5.87
N LEU A 76 6.68 4.56 4.61
CA LEU A 76 7.91 5.14 4.05
C LEU A 76 7.83 6.67 4.02
N LYS A 77 6.71 7.22 3.54
CA LYS A 77 6.45 8.67 3.54
C LYS A 77 6.44 9.25 4.95
N TRP A 78 5.89 8.51 5.91
CA TRP A 78 5.90 8.91 7.30
C TRP A 78 7.33 9.00 7.86
N CYS A 79 8.19 8.01 7.57
CA CYS A 79 9.60 8.07 7.97
C CYS A 79 10.28 9.30 7.37
N GLN A 80 10.11 9.53 6.06
CA GLN A 80 10.65 10.70 5.35
C GLN A 80 10.19 12.01 6.00
N LYS A 81 8.89 12.13 6.29
CA LYS A 81 8.32 13.33 6.91
C LYS A 81 8.85 13.54 8.32
N LYS A 82 9.01 12.46 9.09
CA LYS A 82 9.44 12.53 10.48
C LYS A 82 10.92 12.91 10.58
N THR A 83 11.73 12.51 9.61
CA THR A 83 13.16 12.85 9.54
C THR A 83 13.47 14.01 8.60
N GLU A 84 12.48 14.84 8.26
CA GLU A 84 12.68 16.03 7.42
C GLU A 84 13.63 17.00 8.13
N GLY A 85 14.66 17.48 7.41
CA GLY A 85 15.65 18.42 7.92
C GLY A 85 16.89 17.78 8.57
N TYR A 86 16.95 16.45 8.70
CA TYR A 86 18.18 15.76 9.12
C TYR A 86 19.17 15.67 7.96
N PRO A 87 20.43 16.09 8.15
CA PRO A 87 21.43 16.01 7.09
C PRO A 87 21.86 14.57 6.84
N ASN A 88 22.38 14.33 5.63
CA ASN A 88 23.03 13.08 5.22
C ASN A 88 22.15 11.83 5.26
N ILE A 89 20.82 11.99 5.15
CA ILE A 89 19.89 10.87 5.03
C ILE A 89 18.92 11.09 3.87
N ASP A 90 18.63 10.00 3.15
CA ASP A 90 17.54 9.94 2.18
C ASP A 90 16.86 8.56 2.26
N ILE A 91 15.64 8.55 2.80
CA ILE A 91 14.90 7.32 3.07
C ILE A 91 14.02 7.00 1.86
N THR A 92 14.50 6.13 0.96
CA THR A 92 13.77 5.75 -0.26
C THR A 92 13.25 4.31 -0.22
N ASN A 93 13.69 3.51 0.75
CA ASN A 93 13.31 2.11 0.91
C ASN A 93 13.44 1.65 2.37
N PHE A 94 13.16 0.37 2.65
CA PHE A 94 13.31 -0.27 3.97
C PHE A 94 14.53 -1.21 4.05
N SER A 95 15.52 -1.01 3.19
CA SER A 95 16.74 -1.82 3.14
C SER A 95 17.99 -0.93 3.19
N SER A 96 18.54 -0.55 2.03
CA SER A 96 19.81 0.17 1.92
C SER A 96 19.77 1.54 2.58
N SER A 97 18.64 2.25 2.57
CA SER A 97 18.48 3.55 3.24
C SER A 97 18.66 3.51 4.76
N TRP A 98 18.65 2.32 5.37
CA TRP A 98 18.78 2.12 6.82
C TRP A 98 20.09 1.43 7.20
N SER A 99 20.89 1.03 6.20
CA SER A 99 22.05 0.15 6.39
C SER A 99 23.23 0.82 7.08
N ASP A 100 23.31 2.15 7.05
CA ASP A 100 24.34 2.95 7.72
C ASP A 100 23.93 3.39 9.15
N GLY A 101 22.70 3.06 9.56
CA GLY A 101 22.13 3.39 10.86
C GLY A 101 21.70 4.85 11.05
N LEU A 102 22.00 5.76 10.12
CA LEU A 102 21.66 7.18 10.28
C LEU A 102 20.15 7.41 10.25
N ALA A 103 19.41 6.71 9.39
CA ALA A 103 17.95 6.80 9.35
C ALA A 103 17.29 6.39 10.67
N PHE A 104 17.82 5.35 11.34
CA PHE A 104 17.35 4.95 12.67
C PHE A 104 17.68 6.02 13.71
N CYS A 105 18.94 6.48 13.75
CA CYS A 105 19.35 7.53 14.68
C CYS A 105 18.53 8.81 14.51
N ALA A 106 18.28 9.26 13.27
CA ALA A 106 17.47 10.43 12.99
C ALA A 106 16.04 10.26 13.51
N LEU A 107 15.41 9.12 13.20
CA LEU A 107 14.04 8.86 13.60
C LEU A 107 13.91 8.81 15.12
N LEU A 108 14.80 8.10 15.82
CA LEU A 108 14.79 8.05 17.28
C LEU A 108 15.12 9.39 17.92
N HIS A 109 16.02 10.19 17.35
CA HIS A 109 16.34 11.53 17.87
C HIS A 109 15.11 12.45 17.90
N THR A 110 14.11 12.24 17.02
CA THR A 110 12.83 12.99 17.08
C THR A 110 11.97 12.69 18.30
N TYR A 111 12.23 11.58 19.00
CA TYR A 111 11.51 11.16 20.20
C TYR A 111 12.40 11.24 21.46
N LEU A 112 13.68 10.91 21.32
CA LEU A 112 14.66 10.78 22.40
C LEU A 112 15.92 11.61 22.11
N PRO A 113 15.81 12.95 22.03
CA PRO A 113 16.95 13.79 21.65
C PRO A 113 18.14 13.67 22.61
N ALA A 114 17.89 13.38 23.89
CA ALA A 114 18.93 13.22 24.90
C ALA A 114 19.79 11.96 24.72
N HIS A 115 19.29 10.93 24.02
CA HIS A 115 19.99 9.64 23.89
C HIS A 115 20.78 9.51 22.58
N ILE A 116 20.57 10.40 21.60
CA ILE A 116 21.18 10.30 20.28
C ILE A 116 21.89 11.61 19.91
N PRO A 117 23.21 11.71 20.04
CA PRO A 117 23.97 12.87 19.57
C PRO A 117 24.09 12.87 18.03
N TYR A 118 23.00 13.16 17.32
CA TYR A 118 22.93 12.99 15.85
C TYR A 118 24.01 13.78 15.09
N GLN A 119 24.34 14.99 15.55
CA GLN A 119 25.31 15.87 14.87
C GLN A 119 26.74 15.33 14.85
N GLU A 120 27.06 14.37 15.72
CA GLU A 120 28.37 13.74 15.80
C GLU A 120 28.45 12.43 15.00
N LEU A 121 27.34 12.00 14.39
CA LEU A 121 27.27 10.73 13.66
C LEU A 121 27.80 10.87 12.23
N ASN A 122 28.44 9.80 11.75
CA ASN A 122 28.99 9.69 10.42
C ASN A 122 28.47 8.41 9.74
N SER A 123 28.15 8.48 8.44
CA SER A 123 27.65 7.34 7.65
C SER A 123 28.67 6.20 7.50
N GLN A 124 29.97 6.47 7.70
CA GLN A 124 31.02 5.44 7.67
C GLN A 124 30.97 4.52 8.90
N ASP A 125 30.50 5.02 10.05
CA ASP A 125 30.50 4.30 11.32
C ASP A 125 29.23 3.45 11.50
N LYS A 126 28.86 2.67 10.47
CA LYS A 126 27.58 1.93 10.39
C LYS A 126 27.26 1.11 11.63
N LYS A 127 28.25 0.35 12.11
CA LYS A 127 28.09 -0.54 13.28
C LYS A 127 27.81 0.27 14.55
N LYS A 128 28.51 1.40 14.74
CA LYS A 128 28.32 2.29 15.89
C LYS A 128 26.93 2.93 15.84
N ASN A 129 26.52 3.44 14.69
CA ASN A 129 25.21 4.09 14.53
C ASN A 129 24.07 3.12 14.84
N LEU A 130 24.11 1.91 14.27
CA LEU A 130 23.10 0.89 14.51
C LEU A 130 23.03 0.49 15.99
N LEU A 131 24.18 0.25 16.63
CA LEU A 131 24.23 -0.14 18.04
C LEU A 131 23.70 0.98 18.94
N LEU A 132 24.07 2.23 18.67
CA LEU A 132 23.56 3.40 19.39
C LEU A 132 22.04 3.51 19.26
N ALA A 133 21.50 3.36 18.05
CA ALA A 133 20.07 3.43 17.80
C ALA A 133 19.30 2.34 18.57
N PHE A 134 19.81 1.10 18.57
CA PHE A 134 19.18 0.00 19.31
C PHE A 134 19.27 0.21 20.82
N GLN A 135 20.42 0.63 21.35
CA GLN A 135 20.57 0.92 22.78
C GLN A 135 19.63 2.05 23.23
N ALA A 136 19.47 3.10 22.42
CA ALA A 136 18.52 4.16 22.69
C ALA A 136 17.07 3.65 22.68
N ALA A 137 16.73 2.74 21.77
CA ALA A 137 15.39 2.13 21.70
C ALA A 137 15.07 1.23 22.90
N GLU A 138 16.06 0.48 23.40
CA GLU A 138 15.92 -0.41 24.56
C GLU A 138 15.83 0.34 25.89
N SER A 139 16.19 1.63 25.91
CA SER A 139 16.17 2.46 27.12
C SER A 139 14.80 3.08 27.43
N VAL A 140 13.74 2.72 26.68
CA VAL A 140 12.37 3.28 26.79
C VAL A 140 11.39 2.26 27.33
#